data_AF-X1H8W7-F1
#
_entry.id   AF-X1H8W7-F1
#
_cell.length_a   1.000
_cell.length_b   1.000
_cell.length_c   1.000
_cell.angle_alpha   90.00
_cell.angle_beta   90.00
_cell.angle_gamma   90.00
#
_symmetry.space_group_name_H-M   'P 1'
#
loop_
_entity.id
_entity.type
_entity.pdbx_description
1 polymer ?
#
loop_
_entity_poly.entity_id
_entity_poly.type
_entity_poly.pdbx_seq_one_letter_code
_entity_poly.pdbx_strand_id
1 'polypeptide(L)'
;MSLPPNLDRENELKAQGYELIAGIDEAGRGALAGPVVAGAVILPCSNYPSWFKLVRDSKEISPKKRALLFHLIQREALAVGIGVVPPRVIDAINILKATQMAMR
;
A
#
# COMPACT_ATOMS: atom_id res chain seq x y z
N MET A 1 -17.06 -10.45 11.85
CA MET A 1 -16.66 -9.07 11.56
C MET A 1 -15.15 -9.06 11.41
N SER A 2 -14.59 -8.49 10.35
CA SER A 2 -13.15 -8.30 10.24
C SER A 2 -12.66 -7.37 11.34
N LEU A 3 -11.51 -7.68 11.93
CA LEU A 3 -10.89 -6.80 12.93
C LEU A 3 -10.57 -5.44 12.28
N PRO A 4 -10.70 -4.33 13.03
CA PRO A 4 -10.23 -3.04 12.54
C PRO A 4 -8.72 -3.10 12.29
N PRO A 5 -8.21 -2.37 11.28
CA PRO A 5 -6.77 -2.31 11.03
C PRO A 5 -6.04 -1.82 12.28
N ASN A 6 -4.92 -2.47 12.60
CA ASN A 6 -4.09 -2.17 13.77
C ASN A 6 -2.60 -2.21 13.38
N LEU A 7 -1.73 -1.89 14.35
CA LEU A 7 -0.28 -1.84 14.15
C LEU A 7 0.44 -3.03 14.78
N ASP A 8 -0.27 -4.09 15.17
CA ASP A 8 0.31 -5.18 15.95
C ASP A 8 1.50 -5.81 15.21
N ARG A 9 1.32 -6.09 13.92
CA ARG A 9 2.39 -6.65 13.07
C ARG A 9 3.56 -5.70 12.87
N GLU A 10 3.29 -4.40 12.72
CA GLU A 10 4.36 -3.41 12.60
C GLU A 10 5.15 -3.30 13.90
N ASN A 11 4.48 -3.31 15.05
CA ASN A 11 5.10 -3.27 16.37
C ASN A 11 5.94 -4.52 16.67
N GLU A 12 5.48 -5.71 16.25
CA GLU A 12 6.27 -6.94 16.33
C GLU A 12 7.59 -6.84 15.54
N LEU A 13 7.54 -6.26 14.33
CA LEU A 13 8.74 -6.04 13.51
C LEU A 13 9.67 -4.99 14.15
N LYS A 14 9.11 -3.91 14.71
CA LYS A 14 9.90 -2.92 15.48
C LYS A 14 10.60 -3.57 16.67
N ALA A 15 9.90 -4.44 17.42
CA ALA A 15 10.46 -5.15 18.56
C ALA A 15 11.59 -6.13 18.17
N GLN A 16 11.61 -6.59 16.92
CA GLN A 16 12.70 -7.39 16.35
C GLN A 16 13.89 -6.54 15.84
N GLY A 17 13.81 -5.21 15.95
CA GLY A 17 14.87 -4.30 15.52
C GLY A 17 14.77 -3.82 14.08
N TYR A 18 13.66 -4.08 13.37
CA TYR A 18 13.44 -3.52 12.04
C TYR A 18 13.06 -2.03 12.14
N GLU A 19 13.88 -1.17 11.51
CA GLU A 19 13.67 0.29 11.52
C GLU A 19 12.90 0.80 10.29
N LEU A 20 12.96 0.06 9.18
CA LEU A 20 12.31 0.40 7.91
C LEU A 20 11.27 -0.67 7.59
N ILE A 21 10.00 -0.36 7.82
CA ILE A 21 8.89 -1.28 7.59
C ILE A 21 8.02 -0.71 6.47
N ALA A 22 7.85 -1.48 5.41
CA ALA A 22 7.00 -1.12 4.27
C ALA A 22 5.60 -1.73 4.41
N GLY A 23 4.57 -0.90 4.27
CA GLY A 23 3.21 -1.35 3.98
C GLY A 23 3.03 -1.51 2.47
N ILE A 24 2.41 -2.62 2.05
CA ILE A 24 2.22 -2.95 0.62
C ILE A 24 0.75 -3.28 0.38
N ASP A 25 0.19 -2.77 -0.72
CA ASP A 25 -1.18 -3.08 -1.17
C ASP A 25 -1.29 -3.00 -2.71
N GLU A 26 -2.27 -3.68 -3.29
CA GLU A 26 -2.54 -3.68 -4.74
C GLU A 26 -3.91 -3.10 -5.14
N ALA A 27 -3.96 -2.57 -6.35
CA ALA A 27 -5.19 -2.16 -7.03
C ALA A 27 -5.24 -2.78 -8.43
N GLY A 28 -6.47 -3.06 -8.90
CA GLY A 28 -6.72 -3.58 -10.25
C GLY A 28 -6.84 -5.10 -10.36
N ARG A 29 -6.64 -5.85 -9.27
CA ARG A 29 -6.71 -7.33 -9.28
C ARG A 29 -8.03 -7.90 -9.81
N GLY A 30 -9.15 -7.26 -9.48
CA GLY A 30 -10.49 -7.66 -9.93
C GLY A 30 -11.04 -6.87 -11.12
N ALA A 31 -10.24 -5.99 -11.73
CA ALA A 31 -10.69 -5.18 -12.86
C ALA A 31 -10.71 -6.02 -14.15
N LEU A 32 -11.70 -5.77 -15.01
CA LEU A 32 -11.80 -6.42 -16.34
C LEU A 32 -10.77 -5.87 -17.34
N ALA A 33 -10.26 -4.67 -17.11
CA ALA A 33 -9.31 -4.00 -17.98
C ALA A 33 -8.31 -3.18 -17.16
N GLY A 34 -7.12 -3.01 -17.72
CA GLY A 34 -6.03 -2.26 -17.09
C GLY A 34 -5.03 -3.14 -16.35
N PRO A 35 -3.92 -2.55 -15.90
CA PRO A 35 -2.87 -3.26 -15.19
C PRO A 35 -3.29 -3.62 -13.76
N VAL A 36 -2.52 -4.50 -13.14
CA VAL A 36 -2.43 -4.54 -11.67
C VAL A 36 -1.28 -3.62 -11.24
N VAL A 37 -1.53 -2.81 -10.22
CA VAL A 37 -0.58 -1.85 -9.66
C VAL A 37 -0.42 -2.16 -8.18
N ALA A 38 0.81 -2.27 -7.71
CA ALA A 38 1.11 -2.36 -6.28
C ALA A 38 1.88 -1.12 -5.82
N GLY A 39 1.57 -0.65 -4.62
CA GLY A 39 2.31 0.43 -3.95
C GLY A 39 2.97 -0.10 -2.69
N ALA A 40 4.21 0.34 -2.44
CA ALA A 40 4.94 0.09 -1.19
C ALA A 40 5.30 1.43 -0.55
N VAL A 41 5.00 1.62 0.73
CA VAL A 41 5.25 2.88 1.45
C VAL A 41 5.95 2.59 2.76
N ILE A 42 7.05 3.28 3.01
CA ILE A 42 7.74 3.31 4.31
C ILE A 42 7.45 4.66 4.95
N LEU A 43 6.80 4.66 6.12
CA LEU A 43 6.58 5.86 6.93
C LEU A 43 7.60 5.93 8.09
N PRO A 44 7.84 7.13 8.66
CA PRO A 44 8.69 7.27 9.83
C PRO A 44 8.14 6.47 11.03
N CYS A 45 8.86 5.42 11.43
CA CYS A 45 8.41 4.50 12.49
C CYS A 45 8.39 5.11 13.91
N SER A 46 9.14 6.20 14.14
CA SER A 46 9.28 6.86 15.45
C SER A 46 8.21 7.92 15.72
N ASN A 47 7.61 8.50 14.68
CA ASN A 47 6.55 9.49 14.83
C ASN A 47 5.64 9.48 13.60
N TYR A 48 4.51 8.78 13.71
CA TYR A 48 3.53 8.82 12.63
C TYR A 48 2.99 10.24 12.44
N PRO A 49 2.79 10.67 11.20
CA PRO A 49 2.15 11.93 10.91
C PRO A 49 0.76 12.07 11.55
N SER A 50 0.34 13.30 11.86
CA SER A 50 -0.97 13.58 12.45
C SER A 50 -2.14 13.09 11.59
N TRP A 51 -1.96 13.06 10.26
CA TRP A 51 -2.92 12.56 9.29
C TRP A 51 -2.95 11.03 9.17
N PHE A 52 -2.02 10.30 9.79
CA PHE A 52 -1.93 8.84 9.67
C PHE A 52 -3.22 8.12 10.07
N LYS A 53 -3.91 8.62 11.12
CA LYS A 53 -5.20 8.07 11.57
C LYS A 53 -6.34 8.22 10.54
N LEU A 54 -6.16 9.08 9.54
CA LEU A 54 -7.09 9.28 8.44
C LEU A 54 -6.89 8.25 7.32
N VAL A 55 -5.75 7.55 7.31
CA VAL A 55 -5.50 6.41 6.41
C VAL A 55 -6.30 5.22 6.95
N ARG A 56 -7.43 4.96 6.31
CA ARG A 56 -8.28 3.76 6.51
C ARG A 56 -8.46 3.07 5.16
N ASP A 57 -9.30 2.02 5.08
CA ASP A 57 -9.61 1.39 3.80
C ASP A 57 -9.99 2.49 2.79
N SER A 58 -9.21 2.58 1.71
CA SER A 58 -9.34 3.64 0.73
C SER A 58 -10.74 3.70 0.11
N LYS A 59 -11.52 2.61 0.21
CA LYS A 59 -12.92 2.50 -0.22
C LYS A 59 -13.90 3.25 0.69
N GLU A 60 -13.51 3.56 1.92
CA GLU A 60 -14.30 4.38 2.86
C GLU A 60 -13.99 5.89 2.72
N ILE A 61 -13.02 6.26 1.86
CA ILE A 61 -12.49 7.62 1.74
C ILE A 61 -12.90 8.25 0.41
N SER A 62 -13.43 9.47 0.46
CA SER A 62 -13.84 10.20 -0.75
C SER A 62 -12.63 10.45 -1.69
N PRO A 63 -12.84 10.53 -3.02
CA PRO A 63 -11.76 10.80 -3.97
C PRO A 63 -10.92 12.04 -3.62
N LYS A 64 -11.58 13.12 -3.17
CA LYS A 64 -10.92 14.35 -2.72
C LYS A 64 -9.99 14.11 -1.53
N LYS A 65 -10.43 13.33 -0.54
CA LYS A 65 -9.62 12.98 0.64
C LYS A 65 -8.46 12.05 0.25
N ARG A 66 -8.67 11.09 -0.66
CA ARG A 66 -7.58 10.24 -1.18
C ARG A 66 -6.51 11.05 -1.89
N ALA A 67 -6.90 12.02 -2.73
CA ALA A 67 -5.95 12.91 -3.39
C ALA A 67 -5.14 13.73 -2.38
N LEU A 68 -5.77 14.25 -1.32
CA LEU A 68 -5.07 14.94 -0.23
C LEU A 68 -4.06 14.01 0.46
N LEU A 69 -4.50 12.81 0.87
CA LEU A 69 -3.64 11.83 1.53
C LEU A 69 -2.46 11.40 0.65
N PHE A 70 -2.67 11.25 -0.65
CA PHE A 70 -1.59 10.94 -1.59
C PHE A 70 -0.46 11.98 -1.53
N HIS A 71 -0.80 13.27 -1.53
CA HIS A 71 0.21 14.34 -1.43
C HIS A 71 0.93 14.33 -0.08
N LEU A 72 0.20 14.05 1.01
CA LEU A 72 0.78 13.96 2.35
C LEU A 72 1.74 12.77 2.48
N ILE A 73 1.34 11.60 1.96
CA ILE A 73 2.18 10.40 1.92
C ILE A 73 3.43 10.67 1.08
N GLN A 74 3.30 11.21 -0.12
CA GLN A 74 4.44 11.55 -0.99
C GLN A 74 5.45 12.48 -0.31
N ARG A 75 4.96 13.43 0.50
CA ARG A 75 5.80 14.40 1.18
C ARG A 75 6.52 13.84 2.42
N GLU A 76 5.87 12.95 3.16
CA GLU A 76 6.32 12.55 4.51
C GLU A 76 6.77 11.09 4.61
N ALA A 77 6.53 10.28 3.57
CA ALA A 77 7.09 8.94 3.49
C ALA A 77 8.61 9.00 3.35
N LEU A 78 9.29 8.06 4.01
CA LEU A 78 10.73 7.86 3.85
C LEU A 78 11.05 7.28 2.46
N ALA A 79 10.17 6.42 1.96
CA ALA A 79 10.26 5.86 0.61
C ALA A 79 8.89 5.46 0.08
N VAL A 80 8.72 5.57 -1.24
CA VAL A 80 7.55 5.10 -1.98
C VAL A 80 8.02 4.32 -3.21
N GLY A 81 7.51 3.11 -3.39
CA GLY A 81 7.70 2.28 -4.57
C GLY A 81 6.37 2.00 -5.28
N ILE A 82 6.39 1.93 -6.61
CA ILE A 82 5.22 1.58 -7.43
C ILE A 82 5.64 0.51 -8.43
N GLY A 83 4.97 -0.64 -8.39
CA GLY A 83 5.11 -1.69 -9.38
C GLY A 83 3.86 -1.80 -10.25
N VAL A 84 4.05 -1.91 -11.56
CA VAL A 84 2.96 -1.97 -12.54
C VAL A 84 3.15 -3.18 -13.45
N VAL A 85 2.14 -4.06 -13.50
CA VAL A 85 2.15 -5.22 -14.39
C VAL A 85 1.03 -5.08 -15.43
N PRO A 86 1.36 -4.98 -16.73
CA PRO A 86 0.38 -4.74 -17.79
C PRO A 86 -0.46 -5.99 -18.10
N PRO A 87 -1.66 -5.82 -18.70
CA PRO A 87 -2.58 -6.93 -19.03
C PRO A 87 -1.91 -8.09 -19.77
N ARG A 88 -1.08 -7.79 -20.78
CA ARG A 88 -0.34 -8.80 -21.56
C ARG A 88 0.50 -9.75 -20.70
N VAL A 89 1.02 -9.27 -19.57
CA VAL A 89 1.79 -10.09 -18.62
C VAL A 89 0.83 -10.86 -17.71
N ILE A 90 -0.25 -10.22 -17.25
CA ILE A 90 -1.30 -10.86 -16.44
C ILE A 90 -1.86 -12.09 -17.17
N ASP A 91 -2.17 -11.95 -18.44
CA ASP A 91 -2.70 -13.03 -19.28
C ASP A 91 -1.70 -14.19 -19.43
N ALA A 92 -0.40 -13.88 -19.45
CA ALA A 92 0.66 -14.88 -19.58
C ALA A 92 0.97 -15.64 -18.28
N ILE A 93 0.86 -14.99 -17.11
CA ILE A 93 1.31 -15.56 -15.83
C ILE A 93 0.22 -15.78 -14.79
N ASN A 94 -1.03 -15.40 -15.10
CA ASN A 94 -2.18 -15.29 -14.20
C ASN A 94 -2.13 -14.13 -13.18
N ILE A 95 -3.31 -13.75 -12.69
CA ILE A 95 -3.46 -12.58 -11.82
C ILE A 95 -2.75 -12.71 -10.48
N LEU A 96 -2.69 -13.90 -9.88
CA LEU A 96 -2.01 -14.09 -8.60
C LEU A 96 -0.51 -13.84 -8.73
N LYS A 97 0.14 -14.40 -9.76
CA LYS A 97 1.57 -14.18 -10.00
C LYS A 97 1.86 -12.76 -10.47
N ALA A 98 0.96 -12.14 -11.23
CA ALA A 98 1.09 -10.74 -11.62
C ALA A 98 1.02 -9.79 -10.43
N THR A 99 0.10 -10.01 -9.48
CA THR A 99 0.07 -9.25 -8.22
C THR A 99 1.37 -9.41 -7.43
N GLN A 100 1.87 -10.65 -7.28
CA GLN A 100 3.15 -10.89 -6.61
C GLN A 100 4.32 -10.24 -7.34
N MET A 101 4.30 -10.21 -8.67
CA MET A 101 5.30 -9.53 -9.49
C MET A 101 5.24 -8.02 -9.33
N ALA A 102 4.05 -7.43 -9.21
CA ALA A 102 3.91 -6.00 -8.96
C ALA A 102 4.47 -5.57 -7.59
N MET A 103 4.47 -6.48 -6.60
CA MET A 103 4.96 -6.20 -5.23
C MET A 103 6.47 -6.43 -5.04
N ARG A 104 7.16 -7.02 -6.02
CA ARG A 104 8.61 -7.28 -5.97
C ARG A 104 9.40 -6.08 -6.48
#